data_AF-A0A971X543-F1
#
_entry.id   AF-A0A971X543-F1
#
_cell.length_a   1.000
_cell.length_b   1.000
_cell.length_c   1.000
_cell.angle_alpha   90.00
_cell.angle_beta   90.00
_cell.angle_gamma   90.00
#
_symmetry.space_group_name_H-M   'P 1'
#
loop_
_entity.id
_entity.type
_entity.pdbx_description
1 polymer ?
#
loop_
_entity_poly.entity_id
_entity_poly.type
_entity_poly.pdbx_seq_one_letter_code
_entity_poly.pdbx_strand_id
1 'polypeptide(L)'
;MRLISARQVWHDATLTGCRSSFEALVEAERLGIRVQTTDISHTSGQIVHSVLAGHVLSAIDKLPSHVRAFGNAMYAANPSADDLDTARHIVFNMAYTTYNSQMYAKKYDKALYVAMAVFDGYRRRHQGGQSEGQDMFPSPASFRGYLEDEYGVKLQSTAWDREWGDFIRCCETACDDMDRLSLAPIGALLYRLKDTA
;
A
#
# COMPACT_ATOMS: atom_id res chain seq x y z
N MET A 1 7.14 -4.44 -17.56
CA MET A 1 6.37 -5.01 -16.45
C MET A 1 5.96 -6.45 -16.78
N ARG A 2 5.82 -7.30 -15.76
CA ARG A 2 5.21 -8.64 -15.92
C ARG A 2 3.77 -8.60 -15.39
N LEU A 3 2.80 -9.10 -16.16
CA LEU A 3 1.37 -9.09 -15.79
C LEU A 3 1.00 -10.30 -14.92
N ILE A 4 1.69 -10.48 -13.78
CA ILE A 4 1.52 -11.64 -12.89
C ILE A 4 0.37 -11.42 -11.92
N SER A 5 0.37 -10.30 -11.20
CA SER A 5 -0.67 -9.95 -10.22
C SER A 5 -0.93 -8.44 -10.21
N ALA A 6 -2.11 -8.03 -9.76
CA ALA A 6 -2.47 -6.62 -9.65
C ALA A 6 -1.50 -5.84 -8.73
N ARG A 7 -1.07 -6.46 -7.63
CA ARG A 7 -0.09 -5.90 -6.68
C ARG A 7 1.26 -5.65 -7.33
N GLN A 8 1.79 -6.65 -8.06
CA GLN A 8 3.06 -6.49 -8.78
C GLN A 8 2.97 -5.39 -9.85
N VAL A 9 1.83 -5.32 -10.54
CA VAL A 9 1.62 -4.35 -11.61
C VAL A 9 1.49 -2.93 -11.06
N TRP A 10 0.85 -2.74 -9.91
CA TRP A 10 0.86 -1.46 -9.18
C TRP A 10 2.29 -1.03 -8.84
N HIS A 11 3.06 -1.93 -8.25
CA HIS A 11 4.45 -1.66 -7.91
C HIS A 11 5.30 -1.34 -9.13
N ASP A 12 5.24 -2.14 -10.21
CA ASP A 12 6.00 -1.91 -11.44
C ASP A 12 5.64 -0.56 -12.10
N ALA A 13 4.36 -0.19 -12.09
CA ALA A 13 3.88 1.06 -12.68
C ALA A 13 4.31 2.31 -11.88
N THR A 14 4.50 2.17 -10.56
CA THR A 14 4.92 3.27 -9.68
C THR A 14 6.44 3.34 -9.49
N LEU A 15 7.15 2.20 -9.61
CA LEU A 15 8.62 2.13 -9.64
C LEU A 15 9.15 2.87 -10.86
N THR A 16 8.49 2.63 -11.98
CA THR A 16 8.72 3.34 -13.23
C THR A 16 7.86 4.58 -13.19
N GLY A 17 8.12 5.49 -12.23
CA GLY A 17 7.76 6.88 -12.44
C GLY A 17 8.36 7.22 -13.78
N CYS A 18 7.52 7.27 -14.82
CA CYS A 18 7.97 7.53 -16.17
C CYS A 18 8.79 8.80 -16.05
N ARG A 19 10.12 8.70 -16.15
CA ARG A 19 10.93 9.86 -16.51
C ARG A 19 10.29 10.28 -17.81
N SER A 20 9.42 11.28 -17.72
CA SER A 20 8.72 11.75 -18.89
C SER A 20 9.82 12.15 -19.85
N SER A 21 9.61 11.93 -21.15
CA SER A 21 10.55 12.42 -22.15
C SER A 21 10.89 13.90 -21.90
N PHE A 22 9.97 14.63 -21.27
CA PHE A 22 10.09 16.00 -20.79
C PHE A 22 11.05 16.19 -19.60
N GLU A 23 11.00 15.37 -18.54
CA GLU A 23 11.99 15.45 -17.44
C GLU A 23 13.41 15.20 -17.93
N ALA A 24 13.59 14.21 -18.80
CA ALA A 24 14.87 13.96 -19.46
C ALA A 24 15.30 15.15 -20.34
N LEU A 25 14.35 15.86 -20.95
CA LEU A 25 14.60 17.04 -21.79
C LEU A 25 14.97 18.27 -20.95
N VAL A 26 14.31 18.50 -19.81
CA VAL A 26 14.63 19.56 -18.85
C VAL A 26 16.01 19.34 -18.21
N GLU A 27 16.35 18.08 -17.90
CA GLU A 27 17.66 17.72 -17.37
C GLU A 27 18.76 17.92 -18.42
N ALA A 28 18.49 17.57 -19.68
CA ALA A 28 19.39 17.84 -20.80
C ALA A 28 19.55 19.35 -21.10
N GLU A 29 18.50 20.15 -20.93
CA GLU A 29 18.54 21.61 -21.06
C GLU A 29 19.40 22.22 -19.95
N ARG A 30 19.22 21.81 -18.69
CA ARG A 30 20.03 22.27 -17.55
C ARG A 30 21.51 21.96 -17.71
N LEU A 31 21.84 20.80 -18.28
CA LEU A 31 23.23 20.37 -18.47
C LEU A 31 23.89 21.02 -19.69
N GLY A 32 23.14 21.69 -20.56
CA GLY A 32 23.65 22.38 -21.76
C GLY A 32 24.29 21.47 -22.81
N ILE A 33 24.34 20.17 -22.56
CA ILE A 33 24.95 19.14 -23.38
C ILE A 33 23.98 17.97 -23.43
N ARG A 34 23.46 17.66 -24.62
CA ARG A 34 22.83 16.37 -24.89
C ARG A 34 23.93 15.33 -25.07
N VAL A 35 24.42 14.75 -23.99
CA VAL A 35 25.25 13.54 -24.09
C VAL A 35 24.29 12.39 -24.39
N GLN A 36 24.16 12.04 -25.67
CA GLN A 36 23.58 10.74 -26.02
C GLN A 36 24.63 9.68 -25.69
N THR A 37 24.66 9.25 -24.43
CA THR A 37 25.65 8.28 -23.93
C THR A 37 25.35 6.85 -24.37
N THR A 38 24.18 6.61 -24.95
CA THR A 38 23.78 5.32 -25.50
C THR A 38 22.92 5.53 -26.75
N ASP A 39 23.11 4.65 -27.75
CA ASP A 39 22.03 4.36 -28.71
C ASP A 39 20.88 3.77 -27.90
N ILE A 40 20.00 4.64 -27.40
CA ILE A 40 18.72 4.23 -26.83
C ILE A 40 17.89 3.78 -28.02
N SER A 41 18.14 2.55 -28.47
CA SER A 41 17.14 1.77 -29.17
C SER A 41 15.93 1.75 -28.24
N HIS A 42 14.89 2.52 -28.58
CA HIS A 42 13.58 2.39 -27.97
C HIS A 42 13.06 1.00 -28.36
N THR A 43 13.57 -0.02 -27.69
CA THR A 43 13.16 -1.40 -27.89
C THR A 43 11.66 -1.44 -27.63
N SER A 44 10.88 -2.04 -28.53
CA SER A 44 9.41 -2.08 -28.45
C SER A 44 8.89 -2.44 -27.05
N GLY A 45 9.64 -3.24 -26.29
CA GLY A 45 9.34 -3.57 -24.89
C GLY A 45 9.29 -2.38 -23.92
N GLN A 46 10.11 -1.34 -24.07
CA GLN A 46 10.05 -0.14 -23.22
C GLN A 46 8.81 0.71 -23.52
N ILE A 47 8.45 0.84 -24.80
CA ILE A 47 7.23 1.54 -25.22
C ILE A 47 6.01 0.80 -24.70
N VAL A 48 5.95 -0.53 -24.91
CA VAL A 48 4.87 -1.39 -24.38
C VAL A 48 4.77 -1.26 -22.86
N HIS A 49 5.90 -1.27 -22.15
CA HIS A 49 5.89 -1.10 -20.70
C HIS A 49 5.34 0.27 -20.27
N SER A 50 5.73 1.35 -20.95
CA SER A 50 5.28 2.71 -20.63
C SER A 50 3.79 2.90 -20.90
N VAL A 51 3.29 2.36 -22.01
CA VAL A 51 1.85 2.38 -22.35
C VAL A 51 1.05 1.63 -21.30
N LEU A 52 1.48 0.41 -20.96
CA LEU A 52 0.82 -0.39 -19.93
C LEU A 52 0.85 0.32 -18.56
N ALA A 53 1.97 0.96 -18.20
CA ALA A 53 2.10 1.70 -16.95
C ALA A 53 1.14 2.90 -16.93
N GLY A 54 1.01 3.62 -18.04
CA GLY A 54 0.06 4.72 -18.19
C GLY A 54 -1.40 4.28 -17.97
N HIS A 55 -1.80 3.11 -18.48
CA HIS A 55 -3.14 2.57 -18.23
C HIS A 55 -3.38 2.23 -16.74
N VAL A 56 -2.38 1.64 -16.08
CA VAL A 56 -2.44 1.32 -14.65
C VAL A 56 -2.50 2.59 -13.82
N LEU A 57 -1.62 3.56 -14.07
CA LEU A 57 -1.61 4.85 -13.37
C LEU A 57 -2.93 5.62 -13.58
N SER A 58 -3.51 5.58 -14.79
CA SER A 58 -4.83 6.15 -15.05
C SER A 58 -5.95 5.45 -14.28
N ALA A 59 -5.87 4.14 -14.08
CA ALA A 59 -6.82 3.41 -13.24
C ALA A 59 -6.66 3.77 -11.76
N ILE A 60 -5.43 3.90 -11.28
CA ILE A 60 -5.11 4.35 -9.91
C ILE A 60 -5.62 5.77 -9.66
N ASP A 61 -5.45 6.68 -10.62
CA ASP A 61 -5.87 8.08 -10.48
C ASP A 61 -7.40 8.26 -10.43
N LYS A 62 -8.16 7.28 -10.93
CA LYS A 62 -9.62 7.25 -10.85
C LYS A 62 -10.15 6.72 -9.52
N LEU A 63 -9.30 6.11 -8.69
CA LEU A 63 -9.71 5.65 -7.37
C LEU A 63 -10.05 6.84 -6.45
N PRO A 64 -11.02 6.68 -5.53
CA PRO A 64 -11.22 7.62 -4.44
C PRO A 64 -9.91 7.87 -3.69
N SER A 65 -9.68 9.11 -3.26
CA SER A 65 -8.40 9.53 -2.65
C SER A 65 -7.95 8.62 -1.52
N HIS A 66 -8.86 8.22 -0.63
CA HIS A 66 -8.59 7.33 0.49
C HIS A 66 -8.21 5.90 0.05
N VAL A 67 -8.89 5.34 -0.95
CA VAL A 67 -8.56 4.01 -1.52
C VAL A 67 -7.21 4.04 -2.24
N ARG A 68 -6.93 5.14 -2.96
CA ARG A 68 -5.67 5.35 -3.64
C ARG A 68 -4.50 5.45 -2.66
N ALA A 69 -4.65 6.25 -1.60
CA ALA A 69 -3.64 6.39 -0.56
C ALA A 69 -3.33 5.05 0.12
N PHE A 70 -4.36 4.25 0.43
CA PHE A 70 -4.17 2.89 0.94
C PHE A 70 -3.40 2.00 -0.05
N GLY A 71 -3.81 1.98 -1.32
CA GLY A 71 -3.13 1.20 -2.37
C GLY A 71 -1.67 1.64 -2.57
N ASN A 72 -1.40 2.95 -2.53
CA ASN A 72 -0.05 3.50 -2.61
C ASN A 72 0.79 3.09 -1.40
N ALA A 73 0.26 3.25 -0.19
CA ALA A 73 0.92 2.84 1.06
C ALA A 73 1.32 1.35 1.04
N MET A 74 0.51 0.50 0.40
CA MET A 74 0.74 -0.94 0.30
C MET A 74 1.70 -1.32 -0.83
N TYR A 75 1.50 -0.78 -2.04
CA TYR A 75 2.06 -1.32 -3.28
C TYR A 75 2.89 -0.34 -4.09
N ALA A 76 2.87 0.96 -3.77
CA ALA A 76 3.77 1.88 -4.46
C ALA A 76 5.22 1.53 -4.14
N ALA A 77 6.10 1.67 -5.13
CA ALA A 77 7.53 1.47 -4.91
C ALA A 77 8.11 2.42 -3.87
N ASN A 78 7.64 3.68 -3.89
CA ASN A 78 8.01 4.73 -2.94
C ASN A 78 6.73 5.38 -2.40
N PRO A 79 6.11 4.82 -1.34
CA PRO A 79 4.91 5.42 -0.75
C PRO A 79 5.24 6.75 -0.08
N SER A 80 4.37 7.75 -0.24
CA SER A 80 4.50 9.03 0.48
C SER A 80 4.20 8.86 1.98
N ALA A 81 4.75 9.75 2.81
CA ALA A 81 4.37 9.82 4.23
C ALA A 81 2.86 10.07 4.39
N ASP A 82 2.28 10.91 3.53
CA ASP A 82 0.84 11.22 3.55
C ASP A 82 -0.01 9.99 3.19
N ASP A 83 0.46 9.16 2.24
CA ASP A 83 -0.23 7.92 1.88
C ASP A 83 -0.26 6.95 3.07
N LEU A 84 0.88 6.81 3.76
CA LEU A 84 1.01 5.94 4.93
C LEU A 84 0.11 6.40 6.08
N ASP A 85 0.12 7.69 6.39
CA ASP A 85 -0.70 8.25 7.46
C ASP A 85 -2.19 8.12 7.15
N THR A 86 -2.57 8.49 5.92
CA THR A 86 -3.95 8.36 5.44
C THR A 86 -4.43 6.91 5.51
N ALA A 87 -3.61 5.95 5.07
CA ALA A 87 -3.94 4.52 5.12
C ALA A 87 -4.18 4.04 6.55
N ARG A 88 -3.30 4.40 7.49
CA ARG A 88 -3.43 4.07 8.92
C ARG A 88 -4.72 4.65 9.52
N HIS A 89 -5.03 5.90 9.21
CA HIS A 89 -6.27 6.55 9.67
C HIS A 89 -7.53 5.92 9.08
N ILE A 90 -7.52 5.50 7.82
CA ILE A 90 -8.67 4.82 7.21
C ILE A 90 -8.92 3.48 7.88
N VAL A 91 -7.88 2.66 8.08
CA VAL A 91 -8.00 1.36 8.76
C VAL A 91 -8.57 1.55 10.15
N PHE A 92 -8.06 2.52 10.91
CA PHE A 92 -8.60 2.86 12.22
C PHE A 92 -10.08 3.27 12.15
N ASN A 93 -10.45 4.21 11.28
CA ASN A 93 -11.81 4.72 11.18
C ASN A 93 -12.81 3.64 10.76
N MET A 94 -12.45 2.78 9.81
CA MET A 94 -13.27 1.64 9.38
C MET A 94 -13.43 0.64 10.50
N ALA A 95 -12.33 0.23 11.14
CA ALA A 95 -12.37 -0.72 12.25
C ALA A 95 -13.19 -0.19 13.42
N TYR A 96 -13.02 1.09 13.76
CA TYR A 96 -13.75 1.75 14.83
C TYR A 96 -15.26 1.80 14.56
N THR A 97 -15.64 2.14 13.33
CA THR A 97 -17.05 2.19 12.92
C THR A 97 -17.69 0.79 12.96
N THR A 98 -16.99 -0.24 12.48
CA THR A 98 -17.47 -1.62 12.45
C THR A 98 -17.53 -2.26 13.84
N TYR A 99 -16.56 -1.95 14.70
CA TYR A 99 -16.48 -2.48 16.07
C TYR A 99 -17.66 -2.02 16.95
N ASN A 100 -18.39 -0.97 16.52
CA ASN A 100 -19.68 -0.52 17.04
C ASN A 100 -19.84 -0.62 18.57
N SER A 101 -18.80 -0.22 19.32
CA SER A 101 -18.83 -0.28 20.77
C SER A 101 -18.25 1.00 21.35
N GLN A 102 -18.87 1.45 22.46
CA GLN A 102 -18.48 2.62 23.24
C GLN A 102 -17.09 2.41 23.82
N MET A 103 -16.07 2.57 22.99
CA MET A 103 -14.69 2.51 23.40
C MET A 103 -14.46 3.68 24.36
N TYR A 104 -14.14 3.39 25.62
CA TYR A 104 -13.80 4.42 26.60
C TYR A 104 -12.66 5.30 26.06
N ALA A 105 -12.68 6.60 26.35
CA ALA A 105 -11.71 7.56 25.80
C ALA A 105 -10.23 7.12 25.95
N LYS A 106 -9.86 6.51 27.09
CA LYS A 106 -8.50 5.98 27.30
C LYS A 106 -8.12 4.82 26.37
N LYS A 107 -9.10 4.05 25.91
CA LYS A 107 -8.92 2.96 24.96
C LYS A 107 -8.87 3.48 23.52
N TYR A 108 -9.58 4.56 23.23
CA TYR A 108 -9.54 5.26 21.93
C TYR A 108 -8.12 5.73 21.58
N ASP A 109 -7.44 6.41 22.52
CA ASP A 109 -6.08 6.93 22.30
C ASP A 109 -5.07 5.82 21.93
N LYS A 110 -5.25 4.63 22.52
CA LYS A 110 -4.38 3.47 22.26
C LYS A 110 -4.80 2.70 21.02
N ALA A 111 -6.08 2.74 20.65
CA ALA A 111 -6.62 2.01 19.52
C ALA A 111 -6.07 2.49 18.19
N LEU A 112 -5.74 3.78 18.06
CA LEU A 112 -5.05 4.30 16.87
C LEU A 112 -3.70 3.58 16.66
N TYR A 113 -2.88 3.48 17.70
CA TYR A 113 -1.59 2.79 17.62
C TYR A 113 -1.75 1.28 17.36
N VAL A 114 -2.79 0.66 17.93
CA VAL A 114 -3.12 -0.74 17.61
C VAL A 114 -3.45 -0.90 16.14
N ALA A 115 -4.27 -0.02 15.57
CA ALA A 115 -4.60 -0.06 14.13
C ALA A 115 -3.36 0.18 13.26
N MET A 116 -2.47 1.11 13.65
CA MET A 116 -1.19 1.34 12.95
C MET A 116 -0.32 0.09 12.95
N ALA A 117 -0.16 -0.58 14.10
CA ALA A 117 0.61 -1.81 14.20
C ALA A 117 -0.02 -2.95 13.36
N VAL A 118 -1.35 -3.11 13.40
CA VAL A 118 -2.03 -4.10 12.54
C VAL A 118 -1.78 -3.81 11.07
N PHE A 119 -1.88 -2.55 10.64
CA PHE A 119 -1.59 -2.16 9.25
C PHE A 119 -0.14 -2.45 8.86
N ASP A 120 0.84 -2.11 9.72
CA ASP A 120 2.25 -2.37 9.45
C ASP A 120 2.53 -3.89 9.33
N GLY A 121 1.93 -4.69 10.20
CA GLY A 121 1.98 -6.16 10.13
C GLY A 121 1.31 -6.72 8.87
N TYR A 122 0.13 -6.20 8.52
CA TYR A 122 -0.59 -6.56 7.30
C TYR A 122 0.25 -6.26 6.07
N ARG A 123 0.85 -5.07 6.00
CA ARG A 123 1.72 -4.64 4.91
C ARG A 123 2.94 -5.56 4.79
N ARG A 124 3.63 -5.88 5.89
CA ARG A 124 4.78 -6.82 5.84
C ARG A 124 4.38 -8.21 5.34
N ARG A 125 3.23 -8.74 5.77
CA ARG A 125 2.72 -10.03 5.29
C ARG A 125 2.46 -10.04 3.78
N HIS A 126 2.08 -8.88 3.23
CA HIS A 126 1.66 -8.71 1.84
C HIS A 126 2.76 -8.18 0.91
N GLN A 127 3.90 -7.75 1.46
CA GLN A 127 5.12 -7.46 0.70
C GLN A 127 5.71 -8.77 0.17
N GLY A 128 5.71 -8.96 -1.16
CA GLY A 128 6.17 -10.20 -1.82
C GLY A 128 5.16 -10.82 -2.79
N GLY A 129 3.98 -10.21 -2.97
CA GLY A 129 3.07 -10.52 -4.08
C GLY A 129 2.14 -11.73 -3.87
N GLN A 130 2.51 -12.70 -3.03
CA GLN A 130 1.68 -13.90 -2.73
C GLN A 130 1.20 -14.00 -1.27
N SER A 131 1.33 -12.94 -0.47
CA SER A 131 0.93 -12.95 0.95
C SER A 131 1.60 -14.06 1.78
N GLU A 132 2.82 -14.46 1.41
CA GLU A 132 3.63 -15.48 2.11
C GLU A 132 4.55 -14.86 3.18
N GLY A 133 4.45 -13.54 3.42
CA GLY A 133 5.29 -12.86 4.40
C GLY A 133 5.06 -13.43 5.80
N GLN A 134 6.15 -13.63 6.54
CA GLN A 134 6.08 -14.12 7.90
C GLN A 134 5.22 -13.17 8.76
N ASP A 135 4.37 -13.74 9.60
CA ASP A 135 3.59 -12.96 10.55
C ASP A 135 4.53 -12.15 11.45
N MET A 136 4.36 -10.83 11.44
CA MET A 136 5.16 -9.91 12.25
C MET A 136 4.90 -10.11 13.75
N PHE A 137 3.70 -10.58 14.11
CA PHE A 137 3.25 -10.66 15.49
C PHE A 137 2.73 -12.06 15.84
N PRO A 138 3.60 -13.09 15.90
CA PRO A 138 3.19 -14.45 16.20
C PRO A 138 2.58 -14.62 17.60
N SER A 139 2.72 -13.62 18.47
CA SER A 139 2.10 -13.61 19.80
C SER A 139 1.67 -12.20 20.25
N PRO A 140 0.69 -12.10 21.17
CA PRO A 140 0.36 -10.84 21.83
C PRO A 140 1.54 -10.14 22.50
N ALA A 141 2.52 -10.91 23.01
CA ALA A 141 3.73 -10.36 23.61
C ALA A 141 4.59 -9.63 22.59
N SER A 142 4.78 -10.20 21.39
CA SER A 142 5.50 -9.55 20.29
C SER A 142 4.80 -8.29 19.79
N PHE A 143 3.46 -8.31 19.68
CA PHE A 143 2.68 -7.14 19.30
C PHE A 143 2.84 -5.99 20.29
N ARG A 144 2.78 -6.29 21.59
CA ARG A 144 3.00 -5.32 22.66
C ARG A 144 4.41 -4.76 22.68
N GLY A 145 5.41 -5.63 22.53
CA GLY A 145 6.81 -5.21 22.46
C GLY A 145 7.02 -4.22 21.33
N TYR A 146 6.49 -4.53 20.15
CA TYR A 146 6.53 -3.61 19.01
C TYR A 146 5.86 -2.25 19.29
N LEU A 147 4.67 -2.23 19.91
CA LEU A 147 4.00 -0.98 20.27
C LEU A 147 4.78 -0.15 21.28
N GLU A 148 5.46 -0.80 22.22
CA GLU A 148 6.31 -0.11 23.20
C GLU A 148 7.58 0.43 22.54
N ASP A 149 8.22 -0.35 21.67
CA ASP A 149 9.48 0.01 21.01
C ASP A 149 9.29 1.10 19.94
N GLU A 150 8.24 0.98 19.11
CA GLU A 150 8.01 1.88 17.98
C GLU A 150 7.26 3.16 18.41
N TYR A 151 6.26 3.01 19.29
CA TYR A 151 5.33 4.10 19.64
C TYR A 151 5.38 4.51 21.11
N GLY A 152 6.16 3.83 21.96
CA GLY A 152 6.18 4.10 23.40
C GLY A 152 4.88 3.72 24.13
N VAL A 153 3.99 2.95 23.49
CA VAL A 153 2.64 2.66 24.01
C VAL A 153 2.61 1.32 24.73
N LYS A 154 2.38 1.39 26.05
CA LYS A 154 2.21 0.20 26.89
C LYS A 154 0.75 -0.25 26.91
N LEU A 155 0.51 -1.47 26.40
CA LEU A 155 -0.75 -2.20 26.59
C LEU A 155 -0.63 -3.16 27.79
N GLN A 156 -1.75 -3.45 28.45
CA GLN A 156 -1.78 -4.49 29.49
C GLN A 156 -1.89 -5.88 28.85
N SER A 157 -1.37 -6.92 29.52
CA SER A 157 -1.37 -8.29 29.01
C SER A 157 -2.59 -9.06 29.49
N THR A 158 -3.16 -8.65 30.62
CA THR A 158 -4.33 -9.27 31.23
C THR A 158 -5.54 -9.16 30.30
N ALA A 159 -6.13 -10.31 29.96
CA ALA A 159 -7.32 -10.41 29.11
C ALA A 159 -7.18 -9.78 27.71
N TRP A 160 -6.01 -9.94 27.07
CA TRP A 160 -5.70 -9.45 25.73
C TRP A 160 -6.80 -9.70 24.70
N ASP A 161 -7.24 -10.96 24.53
CA ASP A 161 -8.23 -11.32 23.49
C ASP A 161 -9.56 -10.61 23.68
N ARG A 162 -9.99 -10.43 24.94
CA ARG A 162 -11.22 -9.71 25.27
C ARG A 162 -11.08 -8.22 25.01
N GLU A 163 -9.92 -7.65 25.26
CA GLU A 163 -9.72 -6.20 25.13
C GLU A 163 -9.45 -5.79 23.68
N TRP A 164 -8.57 -6.52 22.99
CA TRP A 164 -8.03 -6.13 21.69
C TRP A 164 -8.34 -7.11 20.56
N GLY A 165 -8.66 -8.37 20.88
CA GLY A 165 -8.85 -9.42 19.86
C GLY A 165 -9.92 -9.08 18.82
N ASP A 166 -11.10 -8.64 19.25
CA ASP A 166 -12.17 -8.23 18.32
C ASP A 166 -11.77 -7.00 17.50
N PHE A 167 -11.14 -6.01 18.13
CA PHE A 167 -10.74 -4.77 17.44
C PHE A 167 -9.64 -5.02 16.40
N ILE A 168 -8.67 -5.89 16.72
CA ILE A 168 -7.63 -6.32 15.78
C ILE A 168 -8.26 -7.02 14.58
N ARG A 169 -9.23 -7.93 14.80
CA ARG A 169 -9.97 -8.56 13.69
C ARG A 169 -10.72 -7.55 12.82
N CYS A 170 -11.32 -6.53 13.42
CA CYS A 170 -11.95 -5.44 12.68
C CYS A 170 -10.93 -4.64 11.85
N CYS A 171 -9.72 -4.41 12.38
CA CYS A 171 -8.63 -3.77 11.63
C CYS A 171 -8.15 -4.62 10.46
N GLU A 172 -7.99 -5.93 10.66
CA GLU A 172 -7.62 -6.87 9.59
C GLU A 172 -8.69 -6.91 8.49
N THR A 173 -9.96 -6.99 8.87
CA THR A 173 -11.09 -6.94 7.92
C THR A 173 -11.12 -5.62 7.15
N ALA A 174 -10.87 -4.50 7.83
CA ALA A 174 -10.77 -3.20 7.17
C ALA A 174 -9.62 -3.15 6.16
N CYS A 175 -8.47 -3.76 6.46
CA CYS A 175 -7.36 -3.89 5.51
C CYS A 175 -7.77 -4.74 4.29
N ASP A 176 -8.43 -5.88 4.50
CA ASP A 176 -8.87 -6.76 3.41
C ASP A 176 -9.89 -6.08 2.49
N ASP A 177 -10.82 -5.31 3.06
CA ASP A 177 -11.81 -4.57 2.29
C ASP A 177 -11.17 -3.46 1.46
N MET A 178 -10.25 -2.70 2.05
CA MET A 178 -9.52 -1.64 1.36
C MET A 178 -8.60 -2.20 0.28
N ASP A 179 -7.94 -3.32 0.55
CA ASP A 179 -7.11 -4.01 -0.43
C ASP A 179 -7.95 -4.43 -1.64
N ARG A 180 -9.09 -5.08 -1.40
CA ARG A 180 -10.02 -5.48 -2.46
C ARG A 180 -10.48 -4.29 -3.31
N LEU A 181 -10.84 -3.17 -2.67
CA LEU A 181 -11.26 -1.96 -3.36
C LEU A 181 -10.14 -1.35 -4.20
N SER A 182 -8.91 -1.37 -3.69
CA SER A 182 -7.75 -0.83 -4.41
C SER A 182 -7.38 -1.68 -5.63
N LEU A 183 -7.40 -3.01 -5.51
CA LEU A 183 -6.94 -3.91 -6.57
C LEU A 183 -8.01 -4.23 -7.61
N ALA A 184 -9.30 -4.08 -7.30
CA ALA A 184 -10.41 -4.35 -8.22
C ALA A 184 -10.26 -3.70 -9.62
N PRO A 185 -9.99 -2.38 -9.77
CA PRO A 185 -9.85 -1.77 -11.09
C PRO A 185 -8.64 -2.29 -11.87
N ILE A 186 -7.55 -2.63 -11.19
CA ILE A 186 -6.34 -3.17 -11.83
C ILE A 186 -6.57 -4.62 -12.24
N GLY A 187 -7.22 -5.42 -11.41
CA GLY A 187 -7.65 -6.77 -11.75
C GLY A 187 -8.50 -6.80 -13.02
N ALA A 188 -9.48 -5.89 -13.11
CA ALA A 188 -10.32 -5.74 -14.31
C ALA A 188 -9.53 -5.26 -15.55
N LEU A 189 -8.51 -4.42 -15.37
CA LEU A 189 -7.60 -4.03 -16.45
C LEU A 189 -6.76 -5.21 -16.94
N LEU A 190 -6.19 -5.99 -16.02
CA LEU A 190 -5.37 -7.15 -16.36
C LEU A 190 -6.16 -8.23 -17.08
N TYR A 191 -7.42 -8.45 -16.66
CA TYR A 191 -8.32 -9.38 -17.34
C TYR A 191 -8.53 -8.97 -18.80
N ARG A 192 -8.89 -7.70 -19.05
CA ARG A 192 -9.09 -7.17 -20.41
C ARG A 192 -7.82 -7.27 -21.27
N LEU A 193 -6.66 -6.98 -20.71
CA LEU A 193 -5.39 -7.03 -21.44
C LEU A 193 -5.00 -8.46 -21.83
N LYS A 194 -5.33 -9.45 -20.99
CA LYS A 194 -5.11 -10.88 -21.30
C LYS A 194 -6.06 -11.39 -22.39
N ASP A 195 -7.30 -10.92 -22.41
CA ASP A 195 -8.28 -11.30 -23.45
C ASP A 195 -7.92 -10.75 -24.83
N THR A 196 -7.20 -9.62 -24.89
CA THR A 196 -6.80 -8.97 -26.15
C THR A 196 -5.45 -9.43 -26.72
N ALA A 197 -4.72 -10.30 -26.02
CA ALA A 197 -3.38 -10.79 -26.37
C ALA A 197 -3.44 -12.20 -26.97
#